data_AF-A0A7C4UAR0-F1
#
_entry.id   AF-A0A7C4UAR0-F1
#
_cell.length_a   1.000
_cell.length_b   1.000
_cell.length_c   1.000
_cell.angle_alpha   90.00
_cell.angle_beta   90.00
_cell.angle_gamma   90.00
#
_symmetry.space_group_name_H-M   'P 1'
#
loop_
_entity.id
_entity.type
_entity.pdbx_description
1 polymer ?
#
loop_
_entity_poly.entity_id
_entity_poly.type
_entity_poly.pdbx_seq_one_letter_code
_entity_poly.pdbx_strand_id
1 'polypeptide(L)'
;MANNRLLADKIYLKIFQCPSRSDYGKGLHTNIVVIVGDGTAFPGSSSTKLSEFREGGKHTILLAEYGKSDIHWMEPRDLKVGEMSLLPNDAAAPSISGSHRAGPAVVFGDSITSYRLRRSLSTRTMNALIHIQGDPSVRRESLQRSDSWSGRFLSD
;
A
#
# COMPACT_ATOMS: atom_id res chain seq x y z
N MET A 1 -8.78 31.40 -13.60
CA MET A 1 -9.04 29.95 -13.44
C MET A 1 -7.72 29.22 -13.67
N ALA A 2 -7.34 28.27 -12.81
CA ALA A 2 -6.03 27.64 -12.89
C ALA A 2 -5.93 26.69 -14.10
N ASN A 3 -5.06 27.02 -15.07
CA ASN A 3 -4.82 26.24 -16.30
C ASN A 3 -4.44 24.77 -16.05
N ASN A 4 -3.94 24.44 -14.85
CA ASN A 4 -3.54 23.09 -14.48
C ASN A 4 -4.69 22.07 -14.56
N ARG A 5 -5.95 22.49 -14.34
CA ARG A 5 -7.12 21.60 -14.47
C ARG A 5 -7.33 21.10 -15.91
N LEU A 6 -6.95 21.88 -16.92
CA LEU A 6 -7.12 21.52 -18.33
C LEU A 6 -6.13 20.42 -18.80
N LEU A 7 -5.09 20.16 -17.99
CA LEU A 7 -4.09 19.12 -18.23
C LEU A 7 -4.37 17.83 -17.45
N ALA A 8 -5.31 17.87 -16.50
CA ALA A 8 -5.68 16.74 -15.64
C ALA A 8 -5.88 15.44 -16.42
N ASP A 9 -6.69 15.53 -17.47
CA ASP A 9 -7.13 14.40 -18.29
C ASP A 9 -6.21 14.13 -19.49
N LYS A 10 -5.10 14.86 -19.58
CA LYS A 10 -4.14 14.79 -20.70
C LYS A 10 -2.76 14.30 -20.28
N ILE A 11 -2.50 14.21 -18.98
CA ILE A 11 -1.22 13.78 -18.43
C ILE A 11 -1.39 12.39 -17.80
N TYR A 12 -0.69 11.42 -18.38
CA TYR A 12 -0.61 10.05 -17.87
C TYR A 12 0.63 9.89 -17.00
N LEU A 13 0.43 9.90 -15.67
CA LEU A 13 1.53 9.79 -14.71
C LEU A 13 1.83 8.32 -14.39
N LYS A 14 2.71 7.73 -15.21
CA LYS A 14 3.22 6.35 -15.02
C LYS A 14 3.75 6.09 -13.60
N ILE A 15 4.32 7.10 -12.97
CA ILE A 15 4.90 7.04 -11.62
C ILE A 15 3.86 6.69 -10.54
N PHE A 16 2.57 6.87 -10.80
CA PHE A 16 1.50 6.57 -9.87
C PHE A 16 0.77 5.25 -10.18
N GLN A 17 1.26 4.49 -11.16
CA GLN A 17 0.66 3.25 -11.62
C GLN A 17 1.57 2.06 -11.37
N CYS A 18 0.96 0.91 -11.07
CA CYS A 18 1.71 -0.35 -11.01
C CYS A 18 2.11 -0.79 -12.42
N PRO A 19 3.40 -1.06 -12.70
CA PRO A 19 3.86 -1.52 -14.01
C PRO A 19 3.27 -2.86 -14.46
N SER A 20 2.73 -3.64 -13.53
CA SER A 20 2.17 -4.97 -13.79
C SER A 20 0.69 -4.96 -14.19
N ARG A 21 0.09 -3.78 -14.37
CA ARG A 21 -1.28 -3.65 -14.89
C ARG A 21 -1.30 -3.64 -16.41
N SER A 22 -2.41 -4.12 -16.97
CA SER A 22 -2.64 -4.12 -18.42
C SER A 22 -2.81 -2.72 -19.03
N ASP A 23 -3.22 -1.74 -18.22
CA ASP A 23 -3.45 -0.34 -18.60
C ASP A 23 -2.29 0.60 -18.22
N TYR A 24 -1.13 0.06 -17.84
CA TYR A 24 0.03 0.84 -17.43
C TYR A 24 0.43 1.89 -18.47
N GLY A 25 0.55 3.15 -18.02
CA GLY A 25 0.91 4.30 -18.83
C GLY A 25 -0.18 4.82 -19.76
N LYS A 26 -1.42 4.31 -19.62
CA LYS A 26 -2.57 4.68 -20.45
C LYS A 26 -3.76 5.19 -19.62
N GLY A 27 -3.67 5.19 -18.29
CA GLY A 27 -4.76 5.59 -17.39
C GLY A 27 -4.53 6.94 -16.69
N LEU A 28 -5.63 7.57 -16.27
CA LEU A 28 -5.62 8.76 -15.41
C LEU A 28 -5.66 8.41 -13.91
N HIS A 29 -5.57 7.13 -13.59
CA HIS A 29 -5.72 6.64 -12.23
C HIS A 29 -4.37 6.39 -11.55
N THR A 30 -4.37 6.50 -10.23
CA THR A 30 -3.29 5.99 -9.36
C THR A 30 -3.67 4.66 -8.75
N ASN A 31 -2.70 3.80 -8.48
CA ASN A 31 -2.88 2.54 -7.76
C ASN A 31 -2.08 2.49 -6.47
N ILE A 32 -1.49 3.61 -6.06
CA ILE A 32 -0.67 3.70 -4.86
C ILE A 32 -1.43 4.57 -3.87
N VAL A 33 -1.81 3.98 -2.75
CA VAL A 33 -2.63 4.62 -1.72
C VAL A 33 -1.91 4.59 -0.38
N VAL A 34 -2.20 5.54 0.49
CA VAL A 34 -1.81 5.42 1.91
C VAL A 34 -2.86 4.63 2.69
N ILE A 35 -2.41 4.00 3.78
CA ILE A 35 -3.29 3.34 4.74
C ILE A 35 -3.63 4.33 5.85
N VAL A 36 -4.92 4.57 6.09
CA VAL A 36 -5.43 5.56 7.06
C VAL A 36 -6.40 4.94 8.06
N GLY A 37 -6.58 5.61 9.19
CA GLY A 37 -7.47 5.19 10.28
C GLY A 37 -6.74 5.02 11.60
N ASP A 38 -7.51 4.79 12.66
CA ASP A 38 -7.01 4.74 14.03
C ASP A 38 -5.80 3.79 14.19
N GLY A 39 -4.75 4.30 14.84
CA GLY A 39 -3.52 3.54 15.10
C GLY A 39 -2.61 3.29 13.89
N THR A 40 -2.96 3.79 12.70
CA THR A 40 -2.04 3.86 11.54
C THR A 40 -1.15 5.09 11.62
N ALA A 41 -0.27 5.27 10.63
CA ALA A 41 0.54 6.48 10.50
C ALA A 41 -0.29 7.76 10.26
N PHE A 42 -1.54 7.59 9.82
CA PHE A 42 -2.44 8.65 9.39
C PHE A 42 -3.83 8.42 10.02
N PRO A 43 -4.01 8.74 11.32
CA PRO A 43 -5.24 8.48 12.07
C PRO A 43 -6.40 9.45 11.73
N GLY A 44 -6.45 9.97 10.50
CA GLY A 44 -7.46 10.94 10.06
C GLY A 44 -6.83 12.23 9.55
N SER A 45 -7.22 13.38 10.11
CA SER A 45 -6.73 14.70 9.69
C SER A 45 -5.34 15.06 10.24
N SER A 46 -4.73 14.18 11.02
CA SER A 46 -3.39 14.34 11.60
C SER A 46 -2.41 13.29 11.09
N SER A 47 -1.12 13.59 11.17
CA SER A 47 -0.03 12.63 10.94
C SER A 47 0.72 12.33 12.24
N THR A 48 1.24 11.10 12.39
CA THR A 48 2.14 10.75 13.49
C THR A 48 3.60 11.08 13.19
N LYS A 49 4.35 11.41 14.24
CA LYS A 49 5.80 11.62 14.20
C LYS A 49 6.52 10.28 14.09
N LEU A 50 7.68 10.26 13.43
CA LEU A 50 8.49 9.04 13.32
C LEU A 50 8.88 8.45 14.69
N SER A 51 9.07 9.30 15.70
CA SER A 51 9.36 8.88 17.08
C SER A 51 8.21 8.12 17.76
N GLU A 52 6.99 8.21 17.23
CA GLU A 52 5.81 7.53 17.76
C GLU A 52 5.62 6.13 17.14
N PHE A 53 6.37 5.81 16.08
CA PHE A 53 6.38 4.46 15.53
C PHE A 53 7.21 3.55 16.43
N ARG A 54 6.69 2.35 16.68
CA ARG A 54 7.55 1.30 17.23
C ARG A 54 8.69 1.03 16.24
N GLU A 55 9.92 1.08 16.76
CA GLU A 55 11.15 0.81 15.99
C GLU A 55 11.29 1.66 14.70
N GLY A 56 10.81 2.91 14.73
CA GLY A 56 11.07 3.89 13.66
C GLY A 56 10.43 3.55 12.31
N GLY A 57 9.28 2.86 12.31
CA GLY A 57 8.48 2.61 11.10
C GLY A 57 8.96 1.43 10.24
N LYS A 58 10.02 0.75 10.66
CA LYS A 58 10.61 -0.42 10.00
C LYS A 58 9.63 -1.58 9.76
N HIS A 59 8.61 -1.66 10.59
CA HIS A 59 7.61 -2.71 10.57
C HIS A 59 6.20 -2.20 10.22
N THR A 60 6.08 -0.92 9.85
CA THR A 60 4.80 -0.31 9.49
C THR A 60 4.73 0.01 8.00
N ILE A 61 3.74 -0.56 7.32
CA ILE A 61 3.35 -0.26 5.93
C ILE A 61 2.72 1.12 5.89
N LEU A 62 3.21 1.97 4.99
CA LEU A 62 2.65 3.30 4.74
C LEU A 62 1.91 3.38 3.40
N LEU A 63 2.53 2.83 2.36
CA LEU A 63 1.99 2.82 1.00
C LEU A 63 1.65 1.40 0.59
N ALA A 64 0.54 1.26 -0.13
CA ALA A 64 0.07 -0.01 -0.64
C ALA A 64 -0.45 0.11 -2.07
N GLU A 65 -0.35 -0.98 -2.82
CA GLU A 65 -1.00 -1.13 -4.10
C GLU A 65 -2.51 -1.37 -3.91
N TYR A 66 -3.33 -0.70 -4.73
CA TYR A 66 -4.78 -0.88 -4.81
C TYR A 66 -5.21 -1.24 -6.24
N GLY A 67 -5.63 -2.50 -6.42
CA GLY A 67 -5.81 -3.13 -7.72
C GLY A 67 -7.11 -2.75 -8.43
N LYS A 68 -8.13 -2.28 -7.71
CA LYS A 68 -9.42 -1.85 -8.29
C LYS A 68 -9.57 -0.32 -8.21
N SER A 69 -8.49 0.40 -8.50
CA SER A 69 -8.49 1.85 -8.37
C SER A 69 -9.13 2.55 -9.57
N ASP A 70 -10.18 3.31 -9.29
CA ASP A 70 -10.75 4.37 -10.12
C ASP A 70 -10.29 5.77 -9.63
N ILE A 71 -9.24 5.81 -8.83
CA ILE A 71 -8.76 7.02 -8.15
C ILE A 71 -8.02 7.89 -9.16
N HIS A 72 -8.64 8.98 -9.61
CA HIS A 72 -7.97 9.96 -10.46
C HIS A 72 -6.73 10.51 -9.75
N TRP A 73 -5.61 10.65 -10.46
CA TRP A 73 -4.34 11.05 -9.83
C TRP A 73 -4.40 12.45 -9.16
N MET A 74 -5.35 13.30 -9.57
CA MET A 74 -5.61 14.62 -8.95
C MET A 74 -6.56 14.59 -7.75
N GLU A 75 -7.19 13.46 -7.48
CA GLU A 75 -8.08 13.26 -6.34
C GLU A 75 -7.65 11.98 -5.62
N PRO A 76 -6.44 11.97 -5.01
CA PRO A 76 -5.96 10.81 -4.30
C PRO A 76 -6.94 10.45 -3.18
N ARG A 77 -7.27 9.15 -3.11
CA ARG A 77 -8.10 8.55 -2.07
C ARG A 77 -7.30 7.48 -1.35
N ASP A 78 -7.62 7.30 -0.09
CA ASP A 78 -6.86 6.44 0.81
C ASP A 78 -7.61 5.14 1.13
N LEU A 79 -6.86 4.13 1.59
CA LEU A 79 -7.46 2.88 2.05
C LEU A 79 -7.64 2.94 3.57
N LYS A 80 -8.89 2.89 4.02
CA LYS A 80 -9.25 2.99 5.43
C LYS A 80 -9.23 1.63 6.11
N VAL A 81 -8.45 1.49 7.19
CA VAL A 81 -8.30 0.22 7.93
C VAL A 81 -9.64 -0.32 8.46
N GLY A 82 -10.54 0.54 8.94
CA GLY A 82 -11.85 0.13 9.44
C GLY A 82 -12.84 -0.35 8.38
N GLU A 83 -12.56 -0.13 7.09
CA GLU A 83 -13.45 -0.45 5.97
C GLU A 83 -12.84 -1.48 4.99
N MET A 84 -11.55 -1.78 5.11
CA MET A 84 -10.84 -2.70 4.23
C MET A 84 -10.75 -4.12 4.80
N SER A 85 -10.64 -5.10 3.91
CA SER A 85 -10.20 -6.45 4.25
C SER A 85 -8.70 -6.47 4.53
N LEU A 86 -8.33 -7.21 5.58
CA LEU A 86 -6.95 -7.49 5.95
C LEU A 86 -6.35 -8.67 5.15
N LEU A 87 -7.13 -9.31 4.28
CA LEU A 87 -6.64 -10.33 3.36
C LEU A 87 -6.09 -9.67 2.08
N PRO A 88 -4.84 -9.95 1.68
CA PRO A 88 -4.31 -9.46 0.42
C PRO A 88 -5.12 -9.98 -0.78
N ASN A 89 -5.41 -9.12 -1.75
CA ASN A 89 -6.19 -9.47 -2.94
C ASN A 89 -7.58 -10.05 -2.64
N ASP A 90 -8.25 -9.55 -1.60
CA ASP A 90 -9.65 -9.89 -1.36
C ASP A 90 -10.52 -9.32 -2.49
N ALA A 91 -11.32 -10.20 -3.11
CA ALA A 91 -12.20 -9.80 -4.20
C ALA A 91 -13.51 -9.17 -3.70
N ALA A 92 -13.91 -9.46 -2.46
CA ALA A 92 -15.20 -9.13 -1.89
C ALA A 92 -15.26 -7.75 -1.22
N ALA A 93 -14.10 -7.18 -0.85
CA ALA A 93 -14.00 -5.91 -0.15
C ALA A 93 -12.78 -5.11 -0.64
N PRO A 94 -12.71 -3.79 -0.37
CA PRO A 94 -11.48 -3.03 -0.56
C PRO A 94 -10.33 -3.70 0.21
N SER A 95 -9.17 -3.89 -0.41
CA SER A 95 -8.01 -4.50 0.24
C SER A 95 -6.73 -4.02 -0.42
N ILE A 96 -5.60 -4.21 0.25
CA ILE A 96 -4.29 -4.13 -0.41
C ILE A 96 -4.29 -5.20 -1.52
N SER A 97 -4.17 -4.76 -2.77
CA SER A 97 -4.48 -5.59 -3.94
C SER A 97 -3.73 -5.15 -5.19
N GLY A 98 -3.44 -6.08 -6.09
CA GLY A 98 -2.61 -5.85 -7.26
C GLY A 98 -2.63 -7.02 -8.23
N SER A 99 -2.43 -6.72 -9.52
CA SER A 99 -2.48 -7.71 -10.61
C SER A 99 -1.18 -8.52 -10.77
N HIS A 100 -0.10 -8.12 -10.09
CA HIS A 100 1.17 -8.83 -10.15
C HIS A 100 1.03 -10.23 -9.52
N ARG A 101 1.54 -11.28 -10.19
CA ARG A 101 1.37 -12.68 -9.72
C ARG A 101 2.00 -12.94 -8.35
N ALA A 102 2.98 -12.14 -7.93
CA ALA A 102 3.55 -12.26 -6.58
C ALA A 102 2.74 -11.52 -5.49
N GLY A 103 1.69 -10.81 -5.89
CA GLY A 103 0.83 -10.03 -5.01
C GLY A 103 1.06 -8.52 -5.10
N PRO A 104 0.28 -7.74 -4.33
CA PRO A 104 0.38 -6.28 -4.28
C PRO A 104 1.73 -5.82 -3.70
N ALA A 105 2.19 -4.67 -4.16
CA ALA A 105 3.33 -3.98 -3.56
C ALA A 105 2.94 -3.22 -2.29
N VAL A 106 3.86 -3.15 -1.33
CA VAL A 106 3.79 -2.27 -0.15
C VAL A 106 5.15 -1.64 0.13
N VAL A 107 5.15 -0.48 0.79
CA VAL A 107 6.36 0.24 1.22
C VAL A 107 6.25 0.56 2.72
N PHE A 108 7.37 0.38 3.43
CA PHE A 108 7.47 0.57 4.88
C PHE A 108 7.97 1.98 5.23
N GLY A 109 7.72 2.43 6.46
CA GLY A 109 8.08 3.78 6.90
C GLY A 109 9.58 4.06 7.00
N ASP A 110 10.44 3.05 6.94
CA ASP A 110 11.89 3.17 7.05
C ASP A 110 12.63 3.28 5.71
N SER A 111 12.01 2.90 4.59
CA SER A 111 12.70 2.81 3.30
C SER A 111 11.76 2.93 2.11
N ILE A 112 12.29 3.34 0.97
CA ILE A 112 11.56 3.36 -0.31
C ILE A 112 11.52 1.98 -1.00
N THR A 113 11.96 0.92 -0.33
CA THR A 113 11.96 -0.43 -0.90
C THR A 113 10.54 -0.97 -0.93
N SER A 114 10.09 -1.40 -2.12
CA SER A 114 8.83 -2.13 -2.25
C SER A 114 8.99 -3.61 -1.91
N TYR A 115 8.03 -4.15 -1.18
CA TYR A 115 7.86 -5.58 -0.88
C TYR A 115 6.56 -6.08 -1.48
N ARG A 116 6.48 -7.37 -1.82
CA ARG A 116 5.25 -8.01 -2.29
C ARG A 116 4.55 -8.79 -1.18
N LEU A 117 3.22 -8.72 -1.09
CA LEU A 117 2.46 -9.50 -0.10
C LEU A 117 1.91 -10.80 -0.71
N ARG A 118 2.23 -11.95 -0.11
CA ARG A 118 1.63 -13.23 -0.51
C ARG A 118 0.20 -13.35 0.05
N ARG A 119 -0.63 -14.13 -0.63
CA ARG A 119 -1.97 -14.50 -0.15
C ARG A 119 -1.99 -15.29 1.15
N SER A 120 -0.87 -15.91 1.54
CA SER A 120 -0.74 -16.66 2.79
C SER A 120 -0.57 -15.77 4.02
N LEU A 121 -0.34 -14.47 3.85
CA LEU A 121 -0.17 -13.54 4.96
C LEU A 121 -1.45 -13.49 5.80
N SER A 122 -1.34 -13.78 7.10
CA SER A 122 -2.50 -13.81 7.98
C SER A 122 -3.06 -12.40 8.22
N THR A 123 -4.35 -12.32 8.56
CA THR A 123 -4.97 -11.03 8.93
C THR A 123 -4.34 -10.43 10.18
N ARG A 124 -3.87 -11.26 11.13
CA ARG A 124 -3.09 -10.82 12.30
C ARG A 124 -1.80 -10.12 11.88
N THR A 125 -1.03 -10.76 10.99
CA THR A 125 0.21 -10.17 10.47
C THR A 125 -0.07 -8.89 9.71
N MET A 126 -1.08 -8.87 8.82
CA MET A 126 -1.48 -7.64 8.13
C MET A 126 -1.82 -6.52 9.12
N ASN A 127 -2.65 -6.83 10.13
CA ASN A 127 -3.04 -5.86 11.14
C ASN A 127 -1.82 -5.30 11.89
N ALA A 128 -0.87 -6.16 12.26
CA ALA A 128 0.36 -5.73 12.91
C ALA A 128 1.21 -4.83 12.02
N LEU A 129 1.28 -5.12 10.72
CA LEU A 129 2.10 -4.38 9.77
C LEU A 129 1.50 -3.02 9.36
N ILE A 130 0.19 -2.78 9.51
CA ILE A 130 -0.41 -1.47 9.14
C ILE A 130 -0.53 -0.48 10.31
N HIS A 131 -0.34 -0.94 11.55
CA HIS A 131 -0.42 -0.10 12.75
C HIS A 131 0.97 0.30 13.28
N ILE A 132 1.10 1.54 13.75
CA ILE A 132 2.37 2.07 14.28
C ILE A 132 2.79 1.41 15.60
N GLN A 133 1.80 0.89 16.34
CA GLN A 133 1.96 0.08 17.55
C GLN A 133 1.47 -1.37 17.34
N GLY A 134 1.67 -1.96 16.15
CA GLY A 134 1.25 -3.34 15.85
C GLY A 134 1.82 -4.43 16.79
N ASP A 135 1.65 -5.71 16.47
CA ASP A 135 2.22 -6.78 17.30
C ASP A 135 3.77 -6.78 17.25
N PRO A 136 4.50 -6.67 18.38
CA PRO A 136 5.96 -6.70 18.39
C PRO A 136 6.56 -8.06 18.01
N SER A 137 5.79 -9.16 18.06
CA SER A 137 6.29 -10.47 17.58
C SER A 137 6.30 -10.57 16.05
N VAL A 138 5.57 -9.69 15.35
CA VAL A 138 5.52 -9.66 13.89
C VAL A 138 6.64 -8.76 13.37
N ARG A 139 7.65 -9.37 12.75
CA ARG A 139 8.82 -8.64 12.22
C ARG A 139 8.92 -8.80 10.72
N ARG A 140 9.14 -7.70 10.00
CA ARG A 140 9.29 -7.71 8.53
C ARG A 140 10.38 -8.70 8.09
N GLU A 141 11.48 -8.76 8.82
CA GLU A 141 12.64 -9.61 8.48
C GLU A 141 12.32 -11.10 8.62
N SER A 142 11.49 -11.49 9.60
CA SER A 142 11.09 -12.90 9.75
C SER A 142 10.11 -13.36 8.67
N LEU A 143 9.35 -12.43 8.09
CA LEU A 143 8.41 -12.67 6.99
C LEU A 143 9.07 -12.59 5.62
N GLN A 144 10.20 -11.89 5.52
CA GLN A 144 10.86 -11.62 4.25
C GLN A 144 11.41 -12.92 3.64
N ARG A 145 11.09 -13.11 2.37
CA ARG A 145 11.63 -14.15 1.50
C ARG A 145 12.01 -13.51 0.16
N SER A 146 12.71 -14.26 -0.66
CA SER A 146 13.05 -13.84 -2.01
C SER A 146 12.96 -14.98 -3.01
N ASP A 147 12.54 -14.66 -4.23
CA ASP A 147 12.66 -15.56 -5.37
C ASP A 147 13.15 -14.80 -6.61
N SER A 148 13.57 -15.54 -7.63
CA SER A 148 14.14 -15.00 -8.87
C SER A 148 13.16 -14.20 -9.72
N TRP A 149 11.86 -14.27 -9.43
CA TRP A 149 10.81 -13.73 -10.29
C TRP A 149 10.14 -12.48 -9.71
N SER A 150 9.94 -12.46 -8.39
CA SER A 150 9.19 -11.44 -7.66
C SER A 150 10.07 -10.51 -6.82
N GLY A 151 11.36 -10.82 -6.68
CA GLY A 151 12.25 -10.10 -5.79
C GLY A 151 11.92 -10.40 -4.33
N ARG A 152 11.70 -9.37 -3.51
CA ARG A 152 11.39 -9.48 -2.08
C ARG A 152 9.90 -9.59 -1.83
N PHE A 153 9.48 -10.60 -1.08
CA PHE A 153 8.08 -10.80 -0.67
C PHE A 153 7.95 -11.15 0.82
N LEU A 154 6.75 -10.95 1.36
CA LEU A 154 6.38 -11.27 2.73
C LEU A 154 5.39 -12.43 2.76
N SER A 155 5.66 -13.41 3.63
CA SER A 155 4.80 -14.56 3.89
C SER A 155 5.02 -15.09 5.31
N ASP A 156 3.94 -15.57 5.91
CA ASP A 156 3.91 -16.23 7.22
C ASP A 156 4.18 -17.74 7.07
#